data_AF-A0A258SP65-F1
#
_entry.id   AF-A0A258SP65-F1
#
_cell.length_a   1.000
_cell.length_b   1.000
_cell.length_c   1.000
_cell.angle_alpha   90.00
_cell.angle_beta   90.00
_cell.angle_gamma   90.00
#
_symmetry.space_group_name_H-M   'P 1'
#
loop_
_entity.id
_entity.type
_entity.pdbx_description
1 polymer ?
#
loop_
_entity_poly.entity_id
_entity_poly.type
_entity_poly.pdbx_seq_one_letter_code
_entity_poly.pdbx_strand_id
1 'polypeptide(L)' 'MPTYVRTDKCDGCKGQDKTACMYICPHDLMKLDKDGSETGHAMRAFNQEPEQCWECYSCVKICPQQAI' A
#
# COMPACT_ATOMS: atom_id res chain seq x y z
N MET A 1 -6.14 -14.07 2.68
CA MET A 1 -6.74 -13.00 1.87
C MET A 1 -5.64 -11.99 1.53
N PRO A 2 -5.38 -11.71 0.25
CA PRO A 2 -4.37 -10.72 -0.15
C PRO A 2 -4.65 -9.35 0.47
N THR A 3 -3.60 -8.55 0.63
CA THR A 3 -3.71 -7.24 1.27
C THR A 3 -4.52 -6.26 0.41
N TYR A 4 -5.45 -5.54 1.03
CA TYR A 4 -6.27 -4.50 0.39
C TYR A 4 -6.14 -3.18 1.12
N VAL A 5 -6.02 -2.08 0.38
CA VAL A 5 -5.84 -0.76 0.97
C VAL A 5 -7.16 -0.02 1.08
N ARG A 6 -7.47 0.42 2.30
CA ARG A 6 -8.59 1.28 2.64
C ARG A 6 -8.34 2.71 2.20
N THR A 7 -9.00 3.12 1.11
CA THR A 7 -8.80 4.45 0.48
C THR A 7 -9.29 5.62 1.32
N ASP A 8 -10.19 5.37 2.28
CA ASP A 8 -10.67 6.33 3.29
C ASP A 8 -9.60 6.67 4.34
N LYS A 9 -8.67 5.75 4.61
CA LYS A 9 -7.61 5.89 5.63
C LYS A 9 -6.23 6.13 5.08
N CYS A 10 -5.90 5.53 3.94
CA CYS A 10 -4.58 5.67 3.34
C CYS A 10 -4.37 7.15 2.97
N ASP A 11 -3.23 7.71 3.32
CA ASP A 11 -2.85 9.10 3.01
C ASP A 11 -1.68 9.16 2.01
N GLY A 12 -1.28 8.01 1.45
CA GLY A 12 -0.12 7.90 0.58
C GLY A 12 1.21 8.14 1.31
N CYS A 13 1.26 7.97 2.64
CA CYS A 13 2.41 8.32 3.49
C CYS A 13 2.83 9.79 3.35
N LYS A 14 1.84 10.69 3.22
CA LYS A 14 2.08 12.12 3.09
C LYS A 14 2.88 12.65 4.29
N GLY A 15 4.04 13.23 4.02
CA GLY A 15 4.93 13.79 5.05
C GLY A 15 6.00 12.82 5.57
N GLN A 16 6.10 11.61 5.00
CA GLN A 16 7.26 10.73 5.20
C GLN A 16 8.17 10.73 3.97
N ASP A 17 9.44 10.40 4.17
CA ASP A 17 10.43 10.33 3.08
C ASP A 17 10.13 9.19 2.09
N LYS A 18 9.43 8.15 2.54
CA LYS A 18 9.15 6.94 1.77
C LYS A 18 7.74 6.43 2.07
N THR A 19 7.14 5.79 1.07
CA THR A 19 5.91 5.04 1.25
C THR A 19 6.19 3.76 2.03
N ALA A 20 5.76 3.70 3.29
CA ALA A 20 6.12 2.63 4.23
C ALA A 20 5.79 1.21 3.72
N CYS A 21 4.59 1.03 3.17
CA CYS A 21 4.15 -0.28 2.67
C CYS A 21 4.90 -0.75 1.43
N MET A 22 5.28 0.18 0.53
CA MET A 22 6.13 -0.09 -0.62
C MET A 22 7.53 -0.51 -0.17
N TYR A 23 8.11 0.26 0.76
CA TYR A 23 9.46 0.01 1.25
C TYR A 23 9.63 -1.35 1.97
N ILE A 24 8.63 -1.81 2.73
CA ILE A 24 8.77 -3.03 3.54
C ILE A 24 8.33 -4.31 2.80
N CYS A 25 7.65 -4.21 1.66
CA CYS A 25 7.12 -5.39 1.00
C CYS A 25 8.29 -6.25 0.48
N PRO A 26 8.47 -7.49 0.98
CA PRO A 26 9.61 -8.32 0.59
C PRO A 26 9.54 -8.80 -0.87
N HIS A 27 8.37 -8.63 -1.50
CA HIS A 27 8.08 -9.09 -2.85
C HIS A 27 7.65 -7.93 -3.77
N ASP A 28 7.91 -6.67 -3.34
CA ASP A 28 7.66 -5.44 -4.13
C ASP A 28 6.23 -5.34 -4.70
N LEU A 29 5.23 -5.81 -3.95
CA LEU A 29 3.83 -5.85 -4.40
C LEU A 29 3.07 -4.55 -4.13
N MET A 30 3.52 -3.77 -3.14
CA MET A 30 2.82 -2.56 -2.70
C MET A 30 3.29 -1.36 -3.49
N LYS A 31 2.39 -0.71 -4.23
CA LYS A 31 2.69 0.45 -5.07
C LYS A 31 1.85 1.65 -4.68
N LEU A 32 2.37 2.86 -4.91
CA LEU A 32 1.63 4.11 -4.73
C LEU A 32 1.07 4.58 -6.07
N ASP A 33 -0.25 4.68 -6.17
CA ASP A 33 -0.94 5.33 -7.27
C ASP A 33 -0.84 6.85 -7.09
N LYS A 34 0.00 7.52 -7.90
CA LYS A 34 0.31 8.94 -7.72
C LYS A 34 -0.78 9.85 -8.27
N ASP A 35 -1.36 9.48 -9.41
CA ASP A 35 -2.30 10.28 -10.18
C ASP A 35 -3.72 9.71 -10.20
N GLY A 36 -3.92 8.48 -9.69
CA GLY A 36 -5.19 7.79 -9.68
C GLY A 36 -5.43 6.96 -10.94
N SER A 37 -4.43 6.77 -11.80
CA SER A 37 -4.59 6.08 -13.09
C SER A 37 -4.76 4.57 -12.96
N GLU A 38 -4.27 3.97 -11.88
CA GLU A 38 -4.28 2.51 -11.68
C GLU A 38 -5.51 2.06 -10.88
N THR A 39 -5.94 2.86 -9.90
CA THR A 39 -6.99 2.50 -8.94
C THR A 39 -8.19 3.45 -8.94
N GLY A 40 -8.11 4.58 -9.65
CA GLY A 40 -9.09 5.67 -9.54
C GLY A 40 -8.92 6.54 -8.29
N HIS A 41 -7.91 6.27 -7.46
CA HIS A 41 -7.68 6.97 -6.20
C HIS A 41 -6.27 7.54 -6.12
N ALA A 42 -6.13 8.82 -6.46
CA ALA A 42 -4.85 9.52 -6.39
C ALA A 42 -4.26 9.52 -4.98
N MET A 43 -2.93 9.34 -4.90
CA MET A 43 -2.15 9.29 -3.67
C MET A 43 -2.65 8.20 -2.71
N ARG A 44 -2.99 7.03 -3.24
CA ARG A 44 -3.35 5.83 -2.46
C ARG A 44 -2.48 4.66 -2.85
N ALA A 45 -2.06 3.88 -1.85
CA ALA A 45 -1.34 2.65 -2.11
C ALA A 45 -2.30 1.54 -2.53
N PHE A 46 -1.78 0.54 -3.25
CA PHE A 46 -2.51 -0.67 -3.59
C PHE A 46 -1.55 -1.85 -3.74
N ASN A 47 -2.08 -3.07 -3.78
CA ASN A 47 -1.32 -4.26 -4.11
C ASN A 47 -1.49 -4.56 -5.60
N GLN A 48 -0.39 -4.52 -6.36
CA GLN A 48 -0.41 -4.67 -7.82
C GLN A 48 -0.58 -6.12 -8.30
N GLU A 49 -0.18 -7.09 -7.49
CA GLU A 49 -0.25 -8.54 -7.80
C GLU A 49 -0.69 -9.32 -6.54
N PRO A 50 -1.99 -9.27 -6.19
CA PRO A 50 -2.54 -9.88 -4.98
C PRO A 50 -2.28 -11.40 -4.88
N GLU A 51 -2.24 -12.10 -6.01
CA GLU A 51 -1.97 -13.53 -6.12
C GLU A 51 -0.54 -13.92 -5.72
N GLN A 52 0.41 -12.99 -5.74
CA GLN A 52 1.79 -13.21 -5.29
C GLN A 52 2.00 -12.84 -3.82
N CYS A 53 0.95 -12.40 -3.11
CA CYS A 53 1.03 -11.99 -1.72
C CYS A 53 1.26 -13.19 -0.79
N TRP A 54 2.32 -13.13 0.02
CA TRP A 54 2.63 -14.17 1.02
C TRP A 54 1.88 -14.02 2.33
N GLU A 55 1.03 -13.00 2.45
CA GLU A 55 0.27 -12.73 3.67
C GLU A 55 1.17 -12.65 4.92
N CYS A 56 2.37 -12.06 4.79
CA CYS A 56 3.35 -11.94 5.87
C CYS A 56 3.03 -10.80 6.86
N TYR A 57 2.02 -9.97 6.57
CA TYR A 57 1.57 -8.81 7.36
C TYR A 57 2.59 -7.68 7.54
N SER A 58 3.73 -7.67 6.82
CA SER A 58 4.73 -6.60 6.95
C SER A 58 4.18 -5.22 6.60
N CYS A 59 3.47 -5.10 5.47
CA CYS A 59 2.84 -3.86 5.03
C CYS A 59 1.69 -3.41 5.97
N VAL A 60 0.93 -4.36 6.51
CA VAL A 60 -0.13 -4.10 7.52
C VAL A 60 0.47 -3.48 8.78
N LYS A 61 1.53 -4.09 9.32
CA LYS A 61 2.14 -3.68 10.60
C LYS A 61 2.86 -2.34 10.53
N ILE A 62 3.47 -2.00 9.39
CA ILE A 62 4.21 -0.74 9.24
C ILE A 62 3.30 0.45 8.92
N CYS A 63 2.07 0.22 8.46
CA CYS A 63 1.20 1.29 7.98
C CYS A 63 0.80 2.23 9.14
N PRO A 64 1.24 3.51 9.13
CA PRO A 64 0.96 4.42 10.24
C PRO A 64 -0.54 4.74 10.38
N GLN A 65 -1.27 4.74 9.26
CA GLN A 65 -2.72 4.99 9.22
C GLN A 65 -3.56 3.72 9.42
N GLN A 66 -2.93 2.55 9.57
CA GLN A 66 -3.61 1.26 9.64
C GLN A 66 -4.65 1.10 8.51
N ALA A 67 -4.18 1.37 7.28
CA ALA A 67 -5.00 1.41 6.08
C ALA A 67 -4.87 0.15 5.21
N ILE A 68 -4.18 -0.89 5.67
CA ILE A 68 -3.90 -2.14 4.94
C ILE A 68 -4.36 -3.32 5.79
#